data_AF-A0A2I0VQ03-F1
#
_entry.id   AF-A0A2I0VQ03-F1
#
_cell.length_a   1.000
_cell.length_b   1.000
_cell.length_c   1.000
_cell.angle_alpha   90.00
_cell.angle_beta   90.00
_cell.angle_gamma   90.00
#
_symmetry.space_group_name_H-M   'P 1'
#
loop_
_entity.id
_entity.type
_entity.pdbx_description
1 polymer ?
#
loop_
_entity_poly.entity_id
_entity_poly.type
_entity_poly.pdbx_seq_one_letter_code
_entity_poly.pdbx_strand_id
1 'polypeptide(L)'
;MYHDNVRWDTWGRFTERSAAYQPWIWTAGNHEIDFAPEIGEGVPFKPYKNRYHVPYKASGSTAPFWYSIKRASAYIIVLASYSAYGKYTPQYKWLEAELPKVNRTETPWLIVLMHSPWYNSYNYHYMEGETMRVIYEPWFVNYKVDVVFAGHVHAYERSERISNIAYNIMNGQCNPVPDQSAPVYITIGDGGNQEGLAKNMTEPQPKYSAFREASFGHAIFDVKNRTHAYYSWHRNQDGYAVEADTLWFYNRFWHPMEESSASV
;
A
#
# COMPACT_ATOMS: atom_id res chain seq x y z
N MET A 1 17.45 4.83 -20.88
CA MET A 1 17.28 3.36 -20.90
C MET A 1 16.84 2.96 -19.50
N TYR A 2 15.80 2.13 -19.35
CA TYR A 2 15.19 1.83 -18.04
C TYR A 2 16.12 1.05 -17.08
N HIS A 3 17.21 0.45 -17.60
CA HIS A 3 18.16 -0.39 -16.86
C HIS A 3 19.51 0.32 -16.55
N ASP A 4 19.50 1.64 -16.42
CA ASP A 4 20.70 2.44 -16.15
C ASP A 4 21.06 2.47 -14.65
N ASN A 5 22.10 1.72 -14.26
CA ASN A 5 22.55 1.65 -12.87
C ASN A 5 23.09 2.98 -12.30
N VAL A 6 23.53 3.92 -13.14
CA VAL A 6 23.95 5.25 -12.67
C VAL A 6 22.76 6.01 -12.09
N ARG A 7 21.54 5.75 -12.57
CA ARG A 7 20.32 6.37 -12.05
C ARG A 7 19.99 5.91 -10.63
N TRP A 8 20.26 4.66 -10.28
CA TRP A 8 20.21 4.19 -8.89
C TRP A 8 21.14 4.98 -7.98
N ASP A 9 22.37 5.27 -8.43
CA ASP A 9 23.34 6.04 -7.64
C ASP A 9 22.90 7.50 -7.45
N THR A 10 22.36 8.13 -8.51
CA THR A 10 21.82 9.49 -8.39
C THR A 10 20.59 9.55 -7.49
N TRP A 11 19.73 8.53 -7.55
CA TRP A 11 18.55 8.46 -6.69
C TRP A 11 18.95 8.30 -5.22
N GLY A 12 19.94 7.46 -4.92
CA GLY A 12 20.49 7.32 -3.56
C GLY A 12 21.03 8.65 -3.02
N ARG A 13 21.81 9.39 -3.82
CA ARG A 13 22.30 10.73 -3.43
C ARG A 13 21.18 11.75 -3.25
N PHE A 14 20.14 11.69 -4.08
CA PHE A 14 18.99 12.59 -3.99
C PHE A 14 18.19 12.36 -2.70
N THR A 15 17.91 11.11 -2.35
CA THR A 15 17.09 10.76 -1.17
C THR A 15 17.88 10.76 0.14
N GLU A 16 19.22 10.77 0.10
CA GLU A 16 20.12 10.79 1.26
C GLU A 16 19.73 11.87 2.29
N ARG A 17 19.38 13.08 1.82
CA ARG A 17 18.97 14.20 2.69
C ARG A 17 17.76 13.90 3.59
N SER A 18 17.01 12.83 3.31
CA SER A 18 15.90 12.34 4.14
C SER A 18 16.24 10.97 4.73
N ALA A 19 16.56 9.99 3.88
CA ALA A 19 16.74 8.60 4.30
C ALA A 19 17.96 8.37 5.22
N ALA A 20 18.94 9.29 5.26
CA ALA A 20 20.05 9.23 6.20
C ALA A 20 19.65 9.63 7.64
N TYR A 21 18.56 10.38 7.80
CA TYR A 21 18.13 10.95 9.09
C TYR A 21 16.86 10.30 9.65
N GLN A 22 16.13 9.57 8.82
CA GLN A 22 14.96 8.80 9.25
C GLN A 22 14.81 7.52 8.41
N PRO A 23 14.36 6.40 9.01
CA PRO A 23 14.24 5.15 8.28
C PRO A 23 13.07 5.22 7.29
N TRP A 24 13.36 4.84 6.04
CA TRP A 24 12.34 4.55 5.04
C TRP A 24 12.04 3.04 5.05
N ILE A 25 10.76 2.67 5.01
CA ILE A 25 10.31 1.28 5.00
C ILE A 25 10.02 0.91 3.54
N TRP A 26 10.84 0.04 2.97
CA TRP A 26 10.86 -0.23 1.54
C TRP A 26 9.85 -1.31 1.12
N THR A 27 9.08 -1.01 0.07
CA THR A 27 8.20 -1.95 -0.64
C THR A 27 8.71 -2.06 -2.07
N ALA A 28 8.85 -3.28 -2.61
CA ALA A 28 9.33 -3.48 -3.98
C ALA A 28 8.18 -3.36 -5.00
N GLY A 29 8.33 -2.47 -5.98
CA GLY A 29 7.40 -2.25 -7.08
C GLY A 29 7.85 -2.90 -8.39
N ASN A 30 7.12 -2.59 -9.49
CA ASN A 30 7.42 -3.15 -10.81
C ASN A 30 8.74 -2.60 -11.38
N HIS A 31 9.08 -1.35 -11.08
CA HIS A 31 10.34 -0.74 -11.53
C HIS A 31 11.56 -1.36 -10.85
N GLU A 32 11.39 -1.94 -9.66
CA GLU A 32 12.45 -2.68 -8.99
C GLU A 32 12.68 -4.06 -9.62
N ILE A 33 11.76 -4.60 -10.44
CA ILE A 33 11.91 -5.94 -11.05
C ILE A 33 13.18 -5.99 -11.89
N ASP A 34 13.47 -4.97 -12.69
CA ASP A 34 14.71 -4.86 -13.47
C ASP A 34 15.04 -6.14 -14.28
N PHE A 35 14.00 -6.78 -14.84
CA PHE A 35 14.12 -8.01 -15.62
C PHE A 35 14.26 -7.66 -17.11
N ALA A 36 15.47 -7.84 -17.63
CA ALA A 36 15.88 -7.45 -18.98
C ALA A 36 16.74 -8.56 -19.64
N PRO A 37 16.13 -9.72 -19.96
CA PRO A 37 16.85 -10.84 -20.57
C PRO A 37 17.54 -10.49 -21.89
N GLU A 38 17.04 -9.49 -22.62
CA GLU A 38 17.60 -8.98 -23.87
C GLU A 38 19.01 -8.35 -23.73
N ILE A 39 19.39 -7.95 -22.52
CA ILE A 39 20.75 -7.47 -22.18
C ILE A 39 21.48 -8.42 -21.21
N GLY A 40 20.99 -9.66 -21.05
CA GLY A 40 21.60 -10.66 -20.17
C GLY A 40 21.26 -10.54 -18.68
N GLU A 41 20.30 -9.68 -18.33
CA GLU A 41 19.86 -9.47 -16.94
C GLU A 41 18.54 -10.19 -16.66
N GLY A 42 18.62 -11.50 -16.40
CA GLY A 42 17.45 -12.37 -16.18
C GLY A 42 17.05 -12.58 -14.71
N VAL A 43 17.63 -11.85 -13.76
CA VAL A 43 17.38 -12.04 -12.32
C VAL A 43 16.56 -10.87 -11.76
N PRO A 44 15.30 -11.09 -11.38
CA PRO A 44 14.46 -10.02 -10.84
C PRO A 44 15.02 -9.39 -9.57
N PHE A 45 14.79 -8.09 -9.40
CA PHE A 45 15.13 -7.30 -8.22
C PHE A 45 16.62 -7.17 -7.91
N LYS A 46 17.49 -7.49 -8.87
CA LYS A 46 18.94 -7.56 -8.64
C LYS A 46 19.51 -6.22 -8.12
N PRO A 47 19.31 -5.05 -8.76
CA PRO A 47 19.87 -3.81 -8.21
C PRO A 47 19.22 -3.38 -6.89
N TYR A 48 17.90 -3.45 -6.80
CA TYR A 48 17.14 -3.11 -5.59
C TYR A 48 17.65 -3.89 -4.37
N LYS A 49 17.73 -5.23 -4.46
CA LYS A 49 18.11 -6.10 -3.34
C LYS A 49 19.54 -5.88 -2.86
N ASN A 50 20.45 -5.40 -3.72
CA ASN A 50 21.83 -5.09 -3.35
C ASN A 50 21.99 -3.70 -2.73
N ARG A 51 21.02 -2.80 -2.90
CA ARG A 51 21.09 -1.39 -2.46
C ARG A 51 20.23 -1.11 -1.23
N TYR A 52 19.06 -1.74 -1.13
CA TYR A 52 18.08 -1.50 -0.07
C TYR A 52 17.83 -2.78 0.72
N HIS A 53 18.56 -2.92 1.84
CA HIS A 53 18.34 -4.02 2.75
C HIS A 53 17.16 -3.76 3.69
N VAL A 54 16.42 -4.82 4.00
CA VAL A 54 15.27 -4.80 4.91
C VAL A 54 15.43 -5.86 6.00
N PRO A 55 14.83 -5.70 7.19
CA PRO A 55 15.00 -6.62 8.32
C PRO A 55 14.14 -7.89 8.20
N TYR A 56 14.00 -8.48 7.00
CA TYR A 56 13.05 -9.56 6.73
C TYR A 56 13.22 -10.82 7.60
N LYS A 57 14.45 -11.13 8.00
CA LYS A 57 14.72 -12.27 8.91
C LYS A 57 14.12 -12.06 10.30
N ALA A 58 13.98 -10.81 10.77
CA ALA A 58 13.43 -10.50 12.08
C ALA A 58 11.93 -10.87 12.19
N SER A 59 11.20 -10.88 11.08
CA SER A 59 9.81 -11.34 11.00
C SER A 59 9.67 -12.80 10.57
N GLY A 60 10.77 -13.55 10.49
CA GLY A 60 10.77 -14.94 10.03
C GLY A 60 10.47 -15.11 8.53
N SER A 61 10.64 -14.04 7.73
CA SER A 61 10.52 -14.14 6.27
C SER A 61 11.76 -14.79 5.66
N THR A 62 11.57 -15.44 4.51
CA THR A 62 12.64 -16.09 3.72
C THR A 62 13.19 -15.21 2.60
N ALA A 63 12.57 -14.07 2.29
CA ALA A 63 12.98 -13.17 1.22
C ALA A 63 12.82 -11.68 1.61
N PRO A 64 13.62 -10.77 1.04
CA PRO A 64 13.62 -9.35 1.40
C PRO A 64 12.49 -8.54 0.74
N PHE A 65 11.42 -9.19 0.27
CA PHE A 65 10.34 -8.52 -0.46
C PHE A 65 9.03 -8.48 0.34
N TRP A 66 8.85 -9.42 1.27
CA TRP A 66 7.75 -9.43 2.23
C TRP A 66 8.32 -9.60 3.63
N TYR A 67 7.90 -8.75 4.55
CA TYR A 67 8.40 -8.73 5.92
C TYR A 67 7.48 -7.89 6.79
N SER A 68 7.70 -7.90 8.10
CA SER A 68 7.00 -7.02 9.02
C SER A 68 7.97 -6.33 9.96
N ILE A 69 7.53 -5.20 10.49
CA ILE A 69 8.19 -4.53 11.61
C ILE A 69 7.13 -4.02 12.59
N LYS A 70 7.53 -3.86 13.84
CA LYS A 70 6.79 -3.06 14.82
C LYS A 70 7.54 -1.76 15.06
N ARG A 71 6.84 -0.64 15.01
CA ARG A 71 7.39 0.68 15.35
C ARG A 71 6.36 1.48 16.11
N ALA A 72 6.72 1.95 17.30
CA ALA A 72 5.79 2.59 18.23
C ALA A 72 4.51 1.74 18.38
N SER A 73 3.33 2.32 18.13
CA SER A 73 2.03 1.66 18.22
C SER A 73 1.56 1.00 16.92
N ALA A 74 2.43 0.84 15.91
CA ALA A 74 2.09 0.26 14.62
C ALA A 74 2.76 -1.09 14.37
N TYR A 75 1.97 -2.04 13.87
CA TYR A 75 2.42 -3.28 13.26
C TYR A 75 2.31 -3.12 11.74
N ILE A 76 3.44 -3.13 11.05
CA ILE A 76 3.51 -2.84 9.62
C ILE A 76 3.88 -4.12 8.89
N ILE A 77 3.02 -4.55 7.97
CA ILE A 77 3.25 -5.68 7.07
C ILE A 77 3.56 -5.14 5.68
N VAL A 78 4.68 -5.55 5.10
CA VAL A 78 5.07 -5.23 3.73
C VAL A 78 4.89 -6.47 2.87
N LEU A 79 4.17 -6.34 1.76
CA LEU A 79 3.90 -7.40 0.79
C LEU A 79 4.54 -7.10 -0.57
N ALA A 80 4.80 -8.16 -1.33
CA ALA A 80 5.41 -8.10 -2.64
C ALA A 80 4.41 -8.46 -3.74
N SER A 81 3.88 -7.43 -4.41
CA SER A 81 2.94 -7.57 -5.53
C SER A 81 3.47 -8.41 -6.69
N TYR A 82 4.80 -8.45 -6.89
CA TYR A 82 5.47 -9.13 -8.01
C TYR A 82 6.29 -10.36 -7.58
N SER A 83 6.04 -10.88 -6.37
CA SER A 83 6.50 -12.20 -5.94
C SER A 83 5.33 -13.18 -5.90
N ALA A 84 5.60 -14.48 -5.91
CA ALA A 84 4.53 -15.47 -5.81
C ALA A 84 3.77 -15.35 -4.47
N TYR A 85 2.44 -15.28 -4.52
CA TYR A 85 1.53 -15.19 -3.36
C TYR A 85 0.40 -16.23 -3.40
N GLY A 86 0.41 -17.13 -4.38
CA GLY A 86 -0.56 -18.23 -4.45
C GLY A 86 -0.49 -19.15 -3.21
N LYS A 87 -1.57 -19.91 -2.97
CA LYS A 87 -1.63 -20.85 -1.85
C LYS A 87 -0.37 -21.72 -1.80
N TYR A 88 0.18 -21.88 -0.60
CA TYR A 88 1.41 -22.63 -0.29
C TYR A 88 2.75 -22.01 -0.74
N THR A 89 2.75 -20.87 -1.42
CA THR A 89 3.99 -20.13 -1.71
C THR A 89 4.63 -19.57 -0.43
N PRO A 90 5.94 -19.23 -0.44
CA PRO A 90 6.62 -18.69 0.73
C PRO A 90 5.96 -17.43 1.31
N GLN A 91 5.55 -16.47 0.47
CA GLN A 91 4.88 -15.25 0.93
C GLN A 91 3.51 -15.56 1.55
N TYR A 92 2.72 -16.44 0.92
CA TYR A 92 1.43 -16.87 1.46
C TYR A 92 1.58 -17.51 2.84
N LYS A 93 2.47 -18.49 2.98
CA LYS A 93 2.71 -19.19 4.26
C LYS A 93 3.25 -18.25 5.32
N TRP A 94 4.11 -17.31 4.92
CA TRP A 94 4.63 -16.31 5.84
C TRP A 94 3.49 -15.41 6.35
N LEU A 95 2.65 -14.86 5.46
CA LEU A 95 1.55 -13.97 5.86
C LEU A 95 0.50 -14.70 6.72
N GLU A 96 0.18 -15.95 6.37
CA GLU A 96 -0.70 -16.83 7.15
C GLU A 96 -0.19 -17.03 8.59
N ALA A 97 1.13 -17.14 8.76
CA ALA A 97 1.77 -17.24 10.06
C ALA A 97 2.03 -15.88 10.74
N GLU A 98 2.02 -14.78 9.99
CA GLU A 98 2.34 -13.44 10.48
C GLU A 98 1.14 -12.73 11.10
N LEU A 99 -0.02 -12.79 10.44
CA LEU A 99 -1.25 -12.14 10.92
C LEU A 99 -1.64 -12.56 12.36
N PRO A 100 -1.56 -13.84 12.77
CA PRO A 100 -1.80 -14.25 14.15
C PRO A 100 -0.85 -13.64 15.19
N LYS A 101 0.32 -13.15 14.79
CA LYS A 101 1.30 -12.53 15.71
C LYS A 101 0.94 -11.09 16.10
N VAL A 102 -0.02 -10.49 15.39
CA VAL A 102 -0.43 -9.10 15.64
C VAL A 102 -1.14 -9.00 16.98
N ASN A 103 -0.48 -8.40 17.96
CA ASN A 103 -1.08 -8.07 19.25
C ASN A 103 -1.62 -6.63 19.24
N ARG A 104 -2.93 -6.46 19.03
CA ARG A 104 -3.58 -5.13 18.97
C ARG A 104 -3.59 -4.37 20.31
N THR A 105 -3.20 -5.01 21.42
CA THR A 105 -2.99 -4.32 22.71
C THR A 105 -1.60 -3.70 22.85
N GLU A 106 -0.61 -4.22 22.11
CA GLU A 106 0.75 -3.67 22.02
C GLU A 106 0.85 -2.67 20.86
N THR A 107 0.41 -3.10 19.68
CA THR A 107 0.45 -2.32 18.43
C THR A 107 -0.98 -2.21 17.87
N PRO A 108 -1.77 -1.22 18.30
CA PRO A 108 -3.16 -1.06 17.88
C PRO A 108 -3.32 -0.83 16.38
N TRP A 109 -2.36 -0.19 15.71
CA TRP A 109 -2.45 0.14 14.29
C TRP A 109 -1.87 -0.96 13.42
N LEU A 110 -2.71 -1.66 12.68
CA LEU A 110 -2.31 -2.67 11.71
C LEU A 110 -2.30 -2.05 10.31
N ILE A 111 -1.11 -1.87 9.75
CA ILE A 111 -0.86 -1.21 8.46
C ILE A 111 -0.30 -2.24 7.49
N VAL A 112 -0.80 -2.24 6.26
CA VAL A 112 -0.23 -3.04 5.17
C VAL A 112 0.31 -2.12 4.07
N LEU A 113 1.51 -2.42 3.57
CA LEU A 113 2.12 -1.79 2.41
C LEU A 113 2.22 -2.81 1.27
N MET A 114 1.85 -2.40 0.07
CA MET A 114 2.05 -3.15 -1.18
C MET A 114 2.26 -2.18 -2.33
N HIS A 115 2.64 -2.65 -3.52
CA HIS A 115 2.83 -1.74 -4.65
C HIS A 115 1.55 -1.54 -5.47
N SER A 116 0.99 -2.64 -5.99
CA SER A 116 -0.20 -2.60 -6.86
C SER A 116 -1.49 -2.52 -6.03
N PRO A 117 -2.32 -1.47 -6.20
CA PRO A 117 -3.56 -1.29 -5.44
C PRO A 117 -4.63 -2.31 -5.82
N TRP A 118 -5.38 -2.80 -4.82
CA TRP A 118 -6.52 -3.71 -5.04
C TRP A 118 -7.80 -2.97 -5.43
N TYR A 119 -7.99 -1.78 -4.87
CA TYR A 119 -9.07 -0.88 -5.23
C TYR A 119 -8.45 0.32 -5.93
N ASN A 120 -8.77 0.44 -7.22
CA ASN A 120 -8.24 1.46 -8.11
C ASN A 120 -9.35 1.84 -9.11
N SER A 121 -9.78 3.10 -9.10
CA SER A 121 -10.76 3.61 -10.05
C SER A 121 -10.15 4.46 -11.16
N TYR A 122 -8.82 4.45 -11.31
CA TYR A 122 -8.13 4.94 -12.51
C TYR A 122 -8.10 3.88 -13.61
N ASN A 123 -8.10 4.33 -14.86
CA ASN A 123 -7.99 3.41 -16.01
C ASN A 123 -6.56 2.83 -16.12
N TYR A 124 -5.56 3.56 -15.64
CA TYR A 124 -4.17 3.10 -15.59
C TYR A 124 -4.04 2.02 -14.50
N HIS A 125 -3.50 0.85 -14.88
CA HIS A 125 -3.40 -0.34 -14.03
C HIS A 125 -4.74 -0.82 -13.43
N TYR A 126 -5.85 -0.56 -14.14
CA TYR A 126 -7.18 -0.98 -13.69
C TYR A 126 -7.24 -2.51 -13.55
N MET A 127 -7.72 -2.99 -12.39
CA MET A 127 -7.86 -4.41 -12.04
C MET A 127 -6.55 -5.24 -11.96
N GLU A 128 -5.36 -4.64 -12.02
CA GLU A 128 -4.10 -5.41 -11.89
C GLU A 128 -3.94 -6.06 -10.51
N GLY A 129 -4.48 -5.45 -9.45
CA GLY A 129 -4.44 -5.97 -8.09
C GLY A 129 -5.40 -7.14 -7.79
N GLU A 130 -6.31 -7.49 -8.71
CA GLU A 130 -7.40 -8.45 -8.46
C GLU A 130 -6.90 -9.83 -8.01
N THR A 131 -5.80 -10.31 -8.61
CA THR A 131 -5.25 -11.63 -8.29
C THR A 131 -4.77 -11.73 -6.86
N MET A 132 -4.22 -10.65 -6.29
CA MET A 132 -3.80 -10.63 -4.89
C MET A 132 -4.99 -10.34 -3.96
N ARG A 133 -5.93 -9.48 -4.38
CA ARG A 133 -7.16 -9.17 -3.64
C ARG A 133 -7.95 -10.44 -3.32
N VAL A 134 -8.19 -11.30 -4.33
CA VAL A 134 -8.93 -12.57 -4.15
C VAL A 134 -8.28 -13.50 -3.12
N ILE A 135 -6.96 -13.44 -2.94
CA ILE A 135 -6.22 -14.29 -2.01
C ILE A 135 -6.21 -13.71 -0.59
N TYR A 136 -5.97 -12.40 -0.44
CA TYR A 136 -5.65 -11.79 0.85
C TYR A 136 -6.73 -10.85 1.42
N GLU A 137 -7.66 -10.33 0.63
CA GLU A 137 -8.73 -9.46 1.13
C GLU A 137 -9.56 -10.11 2.25
N PRO A 138 -9.95 -11.40 2.18
CA PRO A 138 -10.66 -12.06 3.28
C PRO A 138 -9.86 -12.03 4.59
N TRP A 139 -8.53 -12.10 4.51
CA TRP A 139 -7.68 -12.04 5.68
C TRP A 139 -7.60 -10.62 6.24
N PHE A 140 -7.53 -9.61 5.38
CA PHE A 140 -7.44 -8.22 5.85
C PHE A 140 -8.71 -7.79 6.58
N VAL A 141 -9.87 -8.21 6.09
CA VAL A 141 -11.16 -8.04 6.76
C VAL A 141 -11.19 -8.81 8.09
N ASN A 142 -10.78 -10.09 8.08
CA ASN A 142 -10.78 -10.93 9.29
C ASN A 142 -9.89 -10.38 10.41
N TYR A 143 -8.70 -9.89 10.06
CA TYR A 143 -7.74 -9.31 11.01
C TYR A 143 -7.94 -7.81 11.24
N LYS A 144 -8.99 -7.22 10.65
CA LYS A 144 -9.38 -5.82 10.85
C LYS A 144 -8.22 -4.86 10.60
N VAL A 145 -7.55 -5.01 9.45
CA VAL A 145 -6.49 -4.09 9.02
C VAL A 145 -7.04 -2.67 9.03
N ASP A 146 -6.29 -1.71 9.56
CA ASP A 146 -6.79 -0.33 9.66
C ASP A 146 -6.72 0.38 8.31
N VAL A 147 -5.57 0.24 7.62
CA VAL A 147 -5.28 0.90 6.35
C VAL A 147 -4.30 0.07 5.51
N VAL A 148 -4.49 0.11 4.19
CA VAL A 148 -3.58 -0.45 3.18
C VAL A 148 -3.07 0.70 2.31
N PHE A 149 -1.76 0.88 2.23
CA PHE A 149 -1.14 1.83 1.31
C PHE A 149 -0.56 1.12 0.10
N ALA A 150 -0.84 1.68 -1.07
CA ALA A 150 -0.33 1.25 -2.36
C ALA A 150 0.21 2.43 -3.16
N GLY A 151 1.07 2.13 -4.13
CA GLY A 151 1.58 3.10 -5.10
C GLY A 151 1.08 2.75 -6.49
N HIS A 152 2.01 2.58 -7.43
CA HIS A 152 1.81 2.08 -8.79
C HIS A 152 1.00 2.98 -9.73
N VAL A 153 -0.22 3.34 -9.35
CA VAL A 153 -1.03 4.32 -10.08
C VAL A 153 -0.51 5.71 -9.73
N HIS A 154 -0.15 6.48 -10.75
CA HIS A 154 0.50 7.79 -10.60
C HIS A 154 -0.49 8.92 -10.28
N ALA A 155 -1.27 8.73 -9.21
CA ALA A 155 -2.28 9.64 -8.74
C ALA A 155 -2.64 9.30 -7.28
N TYR A 156 -3.59 10.07 -6.72
CA TYR A 156 -4.12 9.83 -5.38
C TYR A 156 -5.54 9.23 -5.43
N GLU A 157 -5.80 8.27 -4.56
CA GLU A 157 -7.15 7.74 -4.28
C GLU A 157 -7.27 7.24 -2.84
N ARG A 158 -8.44 7.46 -2.24
CA ARG A 158 -8.84 6.91 -0.95
C ARG A 158 -10.19 6.22 -1.09
N SER A 159 -10.25 4.96 -0.70
CA SER A 159 -11.50 4.19 -0.70
C SER A 159 -12.37 4.49 0.52
N GLU A 160 -13.63 4.08 0.45
CA GLU A 160 -14.44 3.80 1.64
C GLU A 160 -13.97 2.49 2.31
N ARG A 161 -14.51 2.17 3.50
CA ARG A 161 -14.35 0.83 4.10
C ARG A 161 -15.32 -0.15 3.46
N ILE A 162 -14.79 -0.96 2.55
CA ILE A 162 -15.56 -1.88 1.73
C ILE A 162 -14.84 -3.22 1.61
N SER A 163 -15.61 -4.27 1.36
CA SER A 163 -15.07 -5.59 1.04
C SER A 163 -15.78 -6.21 -0.15
N ASN A 164 -15.06 -7.04 -0.92
CA ASN A 164 -15.61 -7.83 -2.03
C ASN A 164 -15.19 -9.30 -1.91
N ILE A 165 -15.56 -9.90 -0.78
CA ILE A 165 -15.13 -11.25 -0.37
C ILE A 165 -16.25 -12.30 -0.40
N ALA A 166 -17.47 -11.90 -0.76
CA ALA A 166 -18.64 -12.80 -0.74
C ALA A 166 -18.73 -13.73 -1.97
N TYR A 167 -18.00 -13.42 -3.05
CA TYR A 167 -18.11 -14.12 -4.32
C TYR A 167 -17.74 -15.61 -4.21
N ASN A 168 -18.62 -16.51 -4.67
CA ASN A 168 -18.38 -17.95 -4.67
C ASN A 168 -18.66 -18.63 -6.04
N ILE A 169 -18.58 -17.86 -7.13
CA ILE A 169 -19.00 -18.24 -8.50
C ILE A 169 -20.53 -18.30 -8.66
N MET A 170 -21.22 -19.08 -7.83
CA MET A 170 -22.65 -19.38 -8.00
C MET A 170 -23.59 -18.26 -7.52
N ASN A 171 -23.19 -17.48 -6.53
CA ASN A 171 -24.04 -16.46 -5.91
C ASN A 171 -24.05 -15.13 -6.67
N GLY A 172 -23.13 -14.91 -7.61
CA GLY A 172 -22.99 -13.64 -8.34
C GLY A 172 -22.68 -12.43 -7.45
N GLN A 173 -22.27 -12.62 -6.19
CA GLN A 173 -22.02 -11.53 -5.22
C GLN A 173 -20.60 -10.99 -5.42
N CYS A 174 -20.40 -10.22 -6.49
CA CYS A 174 -19.09 -9.66 -6.90
C CYS A 174 -18.98 -8.13 -6.80
N ASN A 175 -19.99 -7.47 -6.20
CA ASN A 175 -19.96 -6.04 -5.96
C ASN A 175 -19.36 -5.73 -4.58
N PRO A 176 -18.43 -4.78 -4.46
CA PRO A 176 -17.97 -4.30 -3.18
C PRO A 176 -19.12 -3.75 -2.34
N VAL A 177 -19.16 -4.09 -1.06
CA VAL A 177 -20.18 -3.63 -0.10
C VAL A 177 -19.52 -2.93 1.09
N PRO A 178 -20.21 -1.95 1.74
CA PRO A 178 -19.71 -1.35 2.97
C PRO A 178 -19.43 -2.42 4.04
N ASP A 179 -18.25 -2.33 4.65
CA ASP A 179 -17.79 -3.28 5.66
C ASP A 179 -16.86 -2.58 6.66
N GLN A 180 -17.36 -2.32 7.87
CA GLN A 180 -16.61 -1.64 8.92
C GLN A 180 -15.40 -2.44 9.44
N SER A 181 -15.30 -3.73 9.12
CA SER A 181 -14.12 -4.55 9.43
C SER A 181 -13.03 -4.45 8.36
N ALA A 182 -13.34 -3.93 7.18
CA ALA A 182 -12.37 -3.77 6.10
C ALA A 182 -11.44 -2.56 6.34
N PRO A 183 -10.21 -2.60 5.79
CA PRO A 183 -9.33 -1.44 5.78
C PRO A 183 -9.86 -0.34 4.83
N VAL A 184 -9.34 0.88 5.03
CA VAL A 184 -9.33 1.88 3.95
C VAL A 184 -8.15 1.56 3.03
N TYR A 185 -8.37 1.56 1.72
CA TYR A 185 -7.33 1.42 0.72
C TYR A 185 -6.94 2.80 0.20
N ILE A 186 -5.64 3.09 0.22
CA ILE A 186 -5.08 4.37 -0.22
C ILE A 186 -4.04 4.13 -1.31
N THR A 187 -4.28 4.72 -2.47
CA THR A 187 -3.31 4.86 -3.55
C THR A 187 -2.58 6.18 -3.36
N ILE A 188 -1.27 6.13 -3.17
CA ILE A 188 -0.37 7.28 -2.97
C ILE A 188 0.90 7.13 -3.84
N GLY A 189 0.68 6.82 -5.13
CA GLY A 189 1.73 6.62 -6.14
C GLY A 189 2.17 7.90 -6.86
N ASP A 190 1.82 9.06 -6.31
CA ASP A 190 1.89 10.39 -6.89
C ASP A 190 3.15 11.18 -6.50
N GLY A 191 4.24 10.50 -6.15
CA GLY A 191 5.49 11.13 -5.70
C GLY A 191 6.31 11.88 -6.76
N GLY A 192 5.84 11.99 -8.01
CA GLY A 192 6.53 12.75 -9.08
C GLY A 192 7.39 11.90 -10.03
N ASN A 193 6.95 10.70 -10.40
CA ASN A 193 7.67 9.85 -11.35
C ASN A 193 7.76 10.46 -12.77
N GLN A 194 8.69 9.96 -13.58
CA GLN A 194 8.96 10.47 -14.94
C GLN A 194 7.85 10.17 -15.96
N GLU A 195 7.02 9.16 -15.73
CA GLU A 195 5.95 8.76 -16.65
C GLU A 195 4.75 9.73 -16.60
N GLY A 196 4.67 10.55 -15.56
CA GLY A 196 3.66 11.57 -15.38
C GLY A 196 2.42 11.08 -14.64
N LEU A 197 1.43 11.97 -14.52
CA LEU A 197 0.19 11.72 -13.78
C LEU A 197 -0.79 10.82 -14.56
N ALA A 198 -1.38 9.86 -13.85
CA ALA A 198 -2.52 9.09 -14.32
C ALA A 198 -3.80 9.93 -14.20
N LYS A 199 -4.21 10.60 -15.28
CA LYS A 199 -5.36 11.53 -15.25
C LYS A 199 -6.70 10.89 -15.57
N ASN A 200 -6.70 9.74 -16.25
CA ASN A 200 -7.91 9.13 -16.77
C ASN A 200 -8.55 8.22 -15.71
N MET A 201 -9.77 8.55 -15.31
CA MET A 201 -10.54 7.85 -14.30
C MET A 201 -11.70 7.07 -14.94
N THR A 202 -12.13 6.02 -14.26
CA THR A 202 -13.42 5.36 -14.55
C THR A 202 -14.57 6.32 -14.22
N GLU A 203 -15.61 6.33 -15.07
CA GLU A 203 -16.77 7.20 -14.88
C GLU A 203 -18.09 6.40 -14.89
N PRO A 204 -19.03 6.69 -13.97
CA PRO A 204 -18.92 7.62 -12.85
C PRO A 204 -17.96 7.14 -11.75
N GLN A 205 -17.62 8.00 -10.79
CA GLN A 205 -16.89 7.58 -9.58
C GLN A 205 -17.62 6.40 -8.90
N PRO A 206 -16.96 5.24 -8.76
CA PRO A 206 -17.60 4.08 -8.14
C PRO A 206 -17.79 4.33 -6.65
N LYS A 207 -18.85 3.76 -6.07
CA LYS A 207 -19.22 3.96 -4.66
C LYS A 207 -18.14 3.54 -3.64
N TYR A 208 -17.17 2.71 -4.05
CA TYR A 208 -16.06 2.32 -3.19
C TYR A 208 -14.98 3.41 -3.09
N SER A 209 -14.95 4.39 -4.00
CA SER A 209 -13.95 5.46 -4.05
C SER A 209 -14.51 6.68 -3.32
N ALA A 210 -13.90 7.05 -2.19
CA ALA A 210 -14.33 8.19 -1.38
C ALA A 210 -13.79 9.51 -1.94
N PHE A 211 -12.50 9.53 -2.31
CA PHE A 211 -11.83 10.68 -2.92
C PHE A 211 -10.79 10.20 -3.92
N ARG A 212 -10.63 10.92 -5.04
CA ARG A 212 -9.60 10.65 -6.05
C ARG A 212 -9.21 11.94 -6.77
N GLU A 213 -7.92 12.17 -6.95
CA GLU A 213 -7.41 13.31 -7.70
C GLU A 213 -6.05 13.01 -8.35
N ALA A 214 -5.88 13.45 -9.60
CA ALA A 214 -4.62 13.36 -10.33
C ALA A 214 -3.76 14.62 -10.11
N SER A 215 -3.10 14.69 -8.95
CA SER A 215 -2.07 15.68 -8.61
C SER A 215 -0.87 14.97 -8.03
N PHE A 216 0.33 15.58 -8.12
CA PHE A 216 1.49 15.07 -7.40
C PHE A 216 1.44 15.50 -5.94
N GLY A 217 1.98 14.69 -5.04
CA GLY A 217 1.90 14.96 -3.62
C GLY A 217 2.58 13.91 -2.75
N HIS A 218 2.26 13.99 -1.47
CA HIS A 218 2.60 12.98 -0.46
C HIS A 218 1.54 13.00 0.64
N ALA A 219 1.54 12.00 1.51
CA ALA A 219 0.61 11.93 2.62
C ALA A 219 1.31 11.73 3.96
N ILE A 220 0.60 12.11 5.02
CA ILE A 220 1.00 11.93 6.42
C ILE A 220 -0.06 11.08 7.10
N PHE A 221 0.37 10.02 7.78
CA PHE A 221 -0.46 9.21 8.68
C PHE A 221 0.02 9.41 10.12
N ASP A 222 -0.64 10.32 10.84
CA ASP A 222 -0.25 10.79 12.15
C ASP A 222 -1.04 10.08 13.25
N VAL A 223 -0.43 9.04 13.83
CA VAL A 223 -1.02 8.26 14.92
C VAL A 223 -1.02 9.08 16.21
N LYS A 224 -2.22 9.42 16.70
CA LYS A 224 -2.37 10.18 17.96
C LYS A 224 -2.37 9.28 19.18
N ASN A 225 -3.10 8.17 19.12
CA ASN A 225 -3.24 7.21 20.22
C ASN A 225 -3.81 5.88 19.69
N ARG A 226 -4.27 4.99 20.58
CA ARG A 226 -4.82 3.68 20.21
C ARG A 226 -6.15 3.73 19.45
N THR A 227 -6.88 4.85 19.48
CA THR A 227 -8.20 5.00 18.85
C THR A 227 -8.18 5.91 17.62
N HIS A 228 -7.31 6.92 17.58
CA HIS A 228 -7.28 7.95 16.54
C HIS A 228 -5.94 8.06 15.84
N ALA A 229 -5.99 8.12 14.51
CA ALA A 229 -4.91 8.60 13.66
C ALA A 229 -5.47 9.64 12.70
N TYR A 230 -4.70 10.67 12.38
CA TYR A 230 -5.08 11.71 11.44
C TYR A 230 -4.33 11.49 10.13
N TYR A 231 -5.08 11.36 9.04
CA TYR A 231 -4.53 11.23 7.71
C TYR A 231 -4.73 12.53 6.93
N SER A 232 -3.70 12.97 6.22
CA SER A 232 -3.74 14.16 5.37
C SER A 232 -2.93 13.94 4.10
N TRP A 233 -3.49 14.28 2.95
CA TRP A 233 -2.79 14.32 1.65
C TRP A 233 -2.44 15.76 1.28
N HIS A 234 -1.22 15.98 0.81
CA HIS A 234 -0.62 17.28 0.53
C HIS A 234 -0.17 17.34 -0.92
N ARG A 235 -0.75 18.27 -1.70
CA ARG A 235 -0.43 18.45 -3.12
C ARG A 235 0.80 19.34 -3.30
N ASN A 236 1.61 19.04 -4.31
CA ASN A 236 2.82 19.81 -4.59
C ASN A 236 2.55 21.26 -5.03
N GLN A 237 1.39 21.53 -5.63
CA GLN A 237 1.01 22.88 -6.05
C GLN A 237 0.49 23.76 -4.90
N ASP A 238 0.14 23.17 -3.76
CA ASP A 238 -0.37 23.91 -2.61
C ASP A 238 0.77 24.35 -1.68
N GLY A 239 0.43 25.18 -0.68
CA GLY A 239 1.37 25.49 0.40
C GLY A 239 1.67 24.24 1.24
N TYR A 240 2.88 24.16 1.81
CA TYR A 240 3.35 22.95 2.52
C TYR A 240 2.48 22.49 3.71
N ALA A 241 1.61 23.35 4.23
CA ALA A 241 0.70 23.06 5.34
C ALA A 241 -0.76 22.85 4.89
N VAL A 242 -1.03 22.89 3.59
CA VAL A 242 -2.38 22.74 3.03
C VAL A 242 -2.67 21.27 2.82
N GLU A 243 -3.77 20.83 3.43
CA GLU A 243 -4.25 19.46 3.36
C GLU A 243 -5.41 19.41 2.35
N ALA A 244 -5.21 18.74 1.21
CA ALA A 244 -6.17 18.68 0.13
C ALA A 244 -7.25 17.61 0.33
N ASP A 245 -6.93 16.53 1.03
CA ASP A 245 -7.87 15.53 1.51
C ASP A 245 -7.44 15.06 2.91
N THR A 246 -8.41 14.81 3.79
CA THR A 246 -8.15 14.43 5.18
C THR A 246 -9.10 13.35 5.65
N LEU A 247 -8.68 12.58 6.64
CA LEU A 247 -9.52 11.60 7.31
C LEU A 247 -9.06 11.35 8.74
N TRP A 248 -9.98 11.43 9.70
CA TRP A 248 -9.76 10.84 11.01
C TRP A 248 -10.00 9.34 10.93
N PHE A 249 -8.94 8.57 11.07
CA PHE A 249 -9.01 7.12 11.19
C PHE A 249 -9.43 6.72 12.59
N TYR A 250 -10.47 5.89 12.67
CA TYR A 250 -10.89 5.23 13.89
C TYR A 250 -10.39 3.78 13.91
N ASN A 251 -9.62 3.43 14.93
CA ASN A 251 -8.94 2.13 15.01
C ASN A 251 -9.95 0.97 15.01
N ARG A 252 -9.76 -0.02 14.14
CA ARG A 252 -10.72 -1.12 13.94
C ARG A 252 -10.80 -2.10 15.12
N PHE A 253 -9.86 -2.05 16.06
CA PHE A 253 -9.89 -2.87 17.27
C PHE A 253 -10.41 -2.09 18.49
N TRP A 254 -9.94 -0.87 18.71
CA TRP A 254 -10.25 -0.08 19.92
C TRP A 254 -11.42 0.91 19.74
N HIS A 255 -11.76 1.27 18.51
CA HIS A 255 -12.80 2.25 18.18
C HIS A 255 -13.44 1.99 16.82
N PRO A 256 -14.16 0.86 16.62
CA PRO A 256 -14.69 0.47 15.31
C PRO A 256 -15.98 1.22 14.93
N MET A 257 -15.95 2.56 15.00
CA MET A 257 -17.03 3.42 14.54
C MET A 257 -16.81 3.83 13.08
N GLU A 258 -17.88 4.19 12.40
CA GLU A 258 -17.80 4.76 11.04
C GLU A 258 -17.08 6.11 11.08
N GLU A 259 -16.08 6.28 10.20
CA GLU A 259 -15.42 7.57 10.05
C GLU A 259 -16.38 8.62 9.47
N SER A 260 -16.43 9.82 10.06
CA SER A 260 -17.14 10.94 9.46
C SER A 260 -16.29 11.51 8.31
N SER A 261 -16.77 11.41 7.07
CA SER A 261 -16.16 12.12 5.95
C SER A 261 -16.39 13.63 6.12
N ALA A 262 -15.33 14.35 6.43
CA ALA A 262 -15.31 15.80 6.33
C ALA A 262 -14.60 16.14 5.01
N SER A 263 -15.35 16.24 3.92
CA SER A 263 -14.85 16.91 2.72
C SER A 263 -14.94 18.42 2.95
N VAL A 264 -13.81 19.12 2.81
CA VAL A 264 -13.76 20.59 2.71
C VAL A 264 -13.96 21.00 1.27
#